data_AF-A0A1H3Q7P3-F1
#
_entry.id   AF-A0A1H3Q7P3-F1
#
_cell.length_a   1.000
_cell.length_b   1.000
_cell.length_c   1.000
_cell.angle_alpha   90.00
_cell.angle_beta   90.00
_cell.angle_gamma   90.00
#
_symmetry.space_group_name_H-M   'P 1'
#
loop_
_entity.id
_entity.type
_entity.pdbx_description
1 polymer ?
#
loop_
_entity_poly.entity_id
_entity_poly.type
_entity_poly.pdbx_seq_one_letter_code
_entity_poly.pdbx_strand_id
1 'polypeptide(L)'
;MGTPRFPYDAAHPDHAQFQKTYDAVKAAGPWSDAQARNLAAGLYAELKQHPQMGGFDRVVAGSADAPVPSLFAVRGDPSSPAAQRVGVPLSLREVDAAQTLAGYAHASQVDKDGYLEDPAIKRQPIAALEKGPIDAHHGIVMHRTESATAKSALDAFKSGTGTHFLIDKDGTIHQTASLDQKTYHVGKVKGRCVEEGTCSAQEQAWFDKTGWNPKAIHDHEKAKAYPDRFPTNDDSVGIEVVGSYNAKTKTWDAPTAEQTASINKLVGALQKEYGLNDKDVYKHDAISYKTQGEGADLYVPAAGNPAVDGGVQSAAPRR
;
A
#
# COMPACT_ATOMS: atom_id res chain seq x y z
N MET A 1 1.69 22.25 -4.19
CA MET A 1 0.42 21.52 -4.01
C MET A 1 -0.08 21.06 -5.37
N GLY A 2 0.00 19.76 -5.64
CA GLY A 2 -0.52 19.17 -6.87
C GLY A 2 -2.06 19.19 -6.94
N THR A 3 -2.60 18.99 -8.14
CA THR A 3 -4.04 18.79 -8.34
C THR A 3 -4.52 17.60 -7.51
N PRO A 4 -5.60 17.74 -6.70
CA PRO A 4 -6.17 16.61 -5.97
C PRO A 4 -6.52 15.46 -6.91
N ARG A 5 -6.16 14.24 -6.50
CA ARG A 5 -6.54 13.01 -7.20
C ARG A 5 -7.78 12.45 -6.51
N PHE A 6 -8.71 11.91 -7.28
CA PHE A 6 -9.91 11.25 -6.77
C PHE A 6 -9.80 9.74 -6.98
N PRO A 7 -10.60 8.92 -6.28
CA PRO A 7 -10.60 7.47 -6.45
C PRO A 7 -10.72 6.95 -7.89
N TYR A 8 -11.30 7.70 -8.83
CA TYR A 8 -11.33 7.30 -10.24
C TYR A 8 -10.02 7.56 -11.00
N ASP A 9 -9.08 8.32 -10.45
CA ASP A 9 -7.78 8.59 -11.07
C ASP A 9 -6.81 7.43 -10.80
N ALA A 10 -6.08 6.98 -11.82
CA ALA A 10 -5.20 5.82 -11.73
C ALA A 10 -4.11 5.94 -10.63
N ALA A 11 -3.67 7.17 -10.36
CA ALA A 11 -2.65 7.48 -9.36
C ALA A 11 -3.23 7.73 -7.95
N HIS A 12 -4.51 7.44 -7.72
CA HIS A 12 -5.12 7.53 -6.40
C HIS A 12 -4.96 6.20 -5.62
N PRO A 13 -4.63 6.25 -4.32
CA PRO A 13 -4.53 5.09 -3.43
C PRO A 13 -5.65 4.04 -3.57
N ASP A 14 -6.90 4.52 -3.63
CA ASP A 14 -8.09 3.66 -3.72
C ASP A 14 -8.51 3.31 -5.16
N HIS A 15 -7.68 3.58 -6.16
CA HIS A 15 -8.07 3.40 -7.57
C HIS A 15 -8.54 1.98 -7.89
N ALA A 16 -7.80 0.96 -7.45
CA ALA A 16 -8.18 -0.44 -7.71
C ALA A 16 -9.54 -0.80 -7.11
N GLN A 17 -9.84 -0.29 -5.89
CA GLN A 17 -11.14 -0.50 -5.25
C GLN A 17 -12.25 0.22 -6.01
N PHE A 18 -12.01 1.47 -6.42
CA PHE A 18 -12.97 2.24 -7.21
C PHE A 18 -13.23 1.60 -8.57
N GLN A 19 -12.18 1.17 -9.27
CA GLN A 19 -12.27 0.53 -10.58
C GLN A 19 -13.11 -0.75 -10.50
N LYS A 20 -12.92 -1.58 -9.47
CA LYS A 20 -13.78 -2.75 -9.23
C LYS A 20 -15.25 -2.37 -9.07
N THR A 21 -15.54 -1.31 -8.32
CA THR A 21 -16.92 -0.78 -8.18
C THR A 21 -17.45 -0.29 -9.53
N TYR A 22 -16.67 0.48 -10.27
CA TYR A 22 -17.03 1.00 -11.59
C TYR A 22 -17.37 -0.12 -12.58
N ASP A 23 -16.52 -1.14 -12.69
CA ASP A 23 -16.73 -2.27 -13.60
C ASP A 23 -18.02 -3.03 -13.24
N ALA A 24 -18.26 -3.25 -11.95
CA ALA A 24 -19.48 -3.91 -11.48
C ALA A 24 -20.74 -3.07 -11.73
N VAL A 25 -20.67 -1.76 -11.54
CA VAL A 25 -21.76 -0.82 -11.86
C VAL A 25 -22.04 -0.82 -13.36
N LYS A 26 -20.99 -0.77 -14.19
CA LYS A 26 -21.07 -0.78 -15.65
C LYS A 26 -21.72 -2.07 -16.17
N ALA A 27 -21.41 -3.21 -15.56
CA ALA A 27 -22.03 -4.49 -15.89
C ALA A 27 -23.51 -4.58 -15.46
N ALA A 28 -23.93 -3.80 -14.46
CA ALA A 28 -25.27 -3.88 -13.87
C ALA A 28 -26.35 -3.10 -14.64
N GLY A 29 -26.01 -2.34 -15.67
CA GLY A 29 -27.01 -1.65 -16.50
C GLY A 29 -26.43 -0.85 -17.67
N PRO A 30 -27.29 -0.33 -18.56
CA PRO A 30 -26.89 0.32 -19.81
C PRO A 30 -26.50 1.79 -19.60
N TRP A 31 -25.49 2.05 -18.76
CA TRP A 31 -25.04 3.39 -18.42
C TRP A 31 -24.00 3.89 -19.44
N SER A 32 -23.96 5.19 -19.70
CA SER A 32 -22.75 5.82 -20.24
C SER A 32 -21.57 5.72 -19.26
N ASP A 33 -20.34 5.96 -19.70
CA ASP A 33 -19.16 5.92 -18.81
C ASP A 33 -19.25 6.99 -17.71
N ALA A 34 -19.75 8.19 -18.04
CA ALA A 34 -19.97 9.25 -17.06
C ALA A 34 -21.01 8.85 -16.00
N GLN A 35 -22.15 8.30 -16.42
CA GLN A 35 -23.19 7.83 -15.51
C GLN A 35 -22.71 6.67 -14.62
N ALA A 36 -21.99 5.71 -15.20
CA ALA A 36 -21.40 4.61 -14.44
C ALA A 36 -20.40 5.12 -13.40
N ARG A 37 -19.56 6.11 -13.76
CA ARG A 37 -18.61 6.74 -12.82
C ARG A 37 -19.32 7.45 -11.68
N ASN A 38 -20.38 8.19 -11.98
CA ASN A 38 -21.17 8.91 -10.98
C ASN A 38 -21.87 7.94 -10.00
N LEU A 39 -22.48 6.87 -10.51
CA LEU A 39 -23.07 5.82 -9.68
C LEU A 39 -22.02 5.06 -8.86
N ALA A 40 -20.87 4.75 -9.45
CA ALA A 40 -19.76 4.11 -8.76
C ALA A 40 -19.18 4.99 -7.65
N ALA A 41 -19.13 6.31 -7.83
CA ALA A 41 -18.74 7.26 -6.79
C ALA A 41 -19.65 7.20 -5.58
N GLY A 42 -20.97 7.21 -5.78
CA GLY A 42 -21.94 7.04 -4.71
C GLY A 42 -21.75 5.70 -3.98
N LEU A 43 -21.69 4.61 -4.74
CA LEU A 43 -21.61 3.27 -4.15
C LEU A 43 -20.28 3.05 -3.42
N TYR A 44 -19.18 3.58 -3.94
CA TYR A 44 -17.88 3.60 -3.27
C TYR A 44 -17.95 4.36 -1.95
N ALA A 45 -18.59 5.54 -1.91
CA ALA A 45 -18.74 6.32 -0.68
C ALA A 45 -19.54 5.56 0.38
N GLU A 46 -20.65 4.93 0.00
CA GLU A 46 -21.45 4.05 0.88
C GLU A 46 -20.62 2.87 1.41
N LEU A 47 -19.85 2.19 0.54
CA LEU A 47 -18.98 1.09 0.95
C LEU A 47 -17.90 1.52 1.94
N LYS A 48 -17.34 2.73 1.78
CA LYS A 48 -16.36 3.29 2.74
C LYS A 48 -17.00 3.62 4.09
N GLN A 49 -18.27 4.01 4.12
CA GLN A 49 -19.01 4.24 5.36
C GLN A 49 -19.49 2.95 6.04
N HIS A 50 -19.45 1.81 5.35
CA HIS A 50 -19.88 0.51 5.84
C HIS A 50 -18.74 -0.52 5.82
N PRO A 51 -17.63 -0.31 6.55
CA PRO A 51 -16.45 -1.17 6.50
C PRO A 51 -16.72 -2.62 6.94
N GLN A 52 -17.75 -2.87 7.76
CA GLN A 52 -18.22 -4.21 8.13
C GLN A 52 -18.65 -5.04 6.92
N MET A 53 -19.07 -4.37 5.84
CA MET A 53 -19.36 -5.07 4.61
C MET A 53 -18.09 -5.61 3.98
N GLY A 54 -16.88 -5.11 4.25
CA GLY A 54 -15.61 -5.66 3.76
C GLY A 54 -15.47 -5.81 2.24
N GLY A 55 -16.39 -5.26 1.44
CA GLY A 55 -16.51 -5.44 -0.01
C GLY A 55 -17.79 -6.17 -0.48
N PHE A 56 -17.93 -6.38 -1.78
CA PHE A 56 -19.13 -6.96 -2.39
C PHE A 56 -18.80 -8.08 -3.38
N ASP A 57 -19.78 -8.93 -3.64
CA ASP A 57 -19.70 -10.03 -4.61
C ASP A 57 -20.26 -9.60 -5.98
N ARG A 58 -21.27 -8.74 -5.98
CA ARG A 58 -21.88 -8.18 -7.19
C ARG A 58 -22.58 -6.85 -6.93
N VAL A 59 -22.87 -6.15 -8.03
CA VAL A 59 -23.74 -4.97 -8.06
C VAL A 59 -25.00 -5.32 -8.86
N VAL A 60 -26.18 -4.96 -8.34
CA VAL A 60 -27.46 -5.25 -8.98
C VAL A 60 -28.33 -3.99 -9.04
N ALA A 61 -29.05 -3.82 -10.15
CA ALA A 61 -30.12 -2.83 -10.24
C ALA A 61 -31.36 -3.33 -9.49
N GLY A 62 -31.94 -2.47 -8.65
CA GLY A 62 -33.25 -2.70 -8.04
C GLY A 62 -34.38 -2.54 -9.05
N SER A 63 -35.61 -2.77 -8.58
CA SER A 63 -36.80 -2.58 -9.42
C SER A 63 -36.89 -1.13 -9.93
N ALA A 64 -37.15 -0.97 -11.23
CA ALA A 64 -37.40 0.33 -11.85
C ALA A 64 -38.69 0.99 -11.33
N ASP A 65 -39.64 0.19 -10.84
CA ASP A 65 -40.92 0.66 -10.30
C ASP A 65 -40.85 0.96 -8.79
N ALA A 66 -39.67 0.82 -8.17
CA ALA A 66 -39.48 1.20 -6.78
C ALA A 66 -39.69 2.71 -6.60
N PRO A 67 -40.20 3.18 -5.45
CA PRO A 67 -40.34 4.62 -5.17
C PRO A 67 -39.03 5.40 -5.33
N VAL A 68 -37.90 4.72 -5.05
CA VAL A 68 -36.55 5.22 -5.33
C VAL A 68 -35.79 4.13 -6.07
N PRO A 69 -35.75 4.16 -7.42
CA PRO A 69 -34.96 3.24 -8.20
C PRO A 69 -33.49 3.35 -7.78
N SER A 70 -32.88 2.23 -7.44
CA SER A 70 -31.57 2.20 -6.77
C SER A 70 -30.67 1.11 -7.32
N LEU A 71 -29.37 1.26 -7.11
CA LEU A 71 -28.34 0.28 -7.38
C LEU A 71 -27.80 -0.25 -6.04
N PHE A 72 -27.55 -1.56 -5.93
CA PHE A 72 -27.12 -2.18 -4.69
C PHE A 72 -25.82 -2.95 -4.88
N ALA A 73 -24.83 -2.69 -4.02
CA ALA A 73 -23.73 -3.62 -3.78
C ALA A 73 -24.23 -4.70 -2.82
N VAL A 74 -24.02 -5.97 -3.18
CA VAL A 74 -24.51 -7.12 -2.41
C VAL A 74 -23.35 -8.05 -2.07
N ARG A 75 -23.30 -8.47 -0.81
CA ARG A 75 -22.44 -9.54 -0.31
C ARG A 75 -23.29 -10.71 0.19
N GLY A 76 -22.94 -11.92 -0.25
CA GLY A 76 -23.69 -13.14 -0.05
C GLY A 76 -24.71 -13.40 -1.15
N ASP A 77 -25.48 -14.47 -0.98
CA ASP A 77 -26.56 -14.83 -1.90
C ASP A 77 -27.66 -13.75 -1.86
N PRO A 78 -27.95 -13.03 -2.97
CA PRO A 78 -28.95 -11.96 -2.99
C PRO A 78 -30.37 -12.40 -2.60
N SER A 79 -30.67 -13.69 -2.72
CA SER A 79 -31.97 -14.28 -2.33
C SER A 79 -32.05 -14.57 -0.82
N SER A 80 -30.92 -14.57 -0.13
CA SER A 80 -30.85 -14.82 1.31
C SER A 80 -31.16 -13.55 2.12
N PRO A 81 -31.99 -13.64 3.17
CA PRO A 81 -32.18 -12.57 4.14
C PRO A 81 -30.88 -12.16 4.86
N ALA A 82 -29.88 -13.04 4.90
CA ALA A 82 -28.58 -12.77 5.52
C ALA A 82 -27.63 -11.96 4.61
N ALA A 83 -28.01 -11.68 3.36
CA ALA A 83 -27.19 -10.89 2.45
C ALA A 83 -27.08 -9.45 2.93
N GLN A 84 -25.84 -8.96 2.98
CA GLN A 84 -25.57 -7.56 3.27
C GLN A 84 -25.73 -6.74 2.01
N ARG A 85 -26.32 -5.55 2.15
CA ARG A 85 -26.57 -4.64 1.04
C ARG A 85 -26.37 -3.19 1.44
N VAL A 86 -25.75 -2.42 0.55
CA VAL A 86 -25.68 -0.95 0.58
C VAL A 86 -26.08 -0.50 -0.82
N GLY A 87 -26.77 0.63 -0.91
CA GLY A 87 -27.29 1.06 -2.19
C GLY A 87 -27.37 2.55 -2.32
N VAL A 88 -27.40 2.98 -3.58
CA VAL A 88 -27.49 4.39 -3.95
C VAL A 88 -28.64 4.60 -4.92
N PRO A 89 -29.34 5.75 -4.86
CA PRO A 89 -30.40 6.04 -5.80
C PRO A 89 -29.81 6.26 -7.20
N LEU A 90 -30.54 5.81 -8.24
CA LEU A 90 -30.11 5.98 -9.63
C LEU A 90 -30.02 7.44 -10.06
N SER A 91 -30.64 8.37 -9.31
CA SER A 91 -30.49 9.81 -9.52
C SER A 91 -29.04 10.29 -9.37
N LEU A 92 -28.17 9.57 -8.64
CA LEU A 92 -26.76 9.93 -8.54
C LEU A 92 -26.03 9.86 -9.88
N ARG A 93 -26.56 9.17 -10.90
CA ARG A 93 -25.95 9.17 -12.23
C ARG A 93 -25.82 10.57 -12.85
N GLU A 94 -26.61 11.53 -12.37
CA GLU A 94 -26.60 12.93 -12.81
C GLU A 94 -25.75 13.84 -11.89
N VAL A 95 -25.17 13.31 -10.81
CA VAL A 95 -24.30 14.04 -9.88
C VAL A 95 -22.85 13.76 -10.23
N ASP A 96 -22.06 14.80 -10.49
CA ASP A 96 -20.66 14.65 -10.85
C ASP A 96 -19.87 13.87 -9.78
N ALA A 97 -19.08 12.88 -10.23
CA ALA A 97 -18.31 12.01 -9.36
C ALA A 97 -17.35 12.79 -8.44
N ALA A 98 -16.75 13.89 -8.89
CA ALA A 98 -15.83 14.68 -8.06
C ALA A 98 -16.54 15.35 -6.88
N GLN A 99 -17.82 15.73 -7.04
CA GLN A 99 -18.63 16.27 -5.93
C GLN A 99 -18.86 15.21 -4.85
N THR A 100 -19.21 14.00 -5.26
CA THR A 100 -19.42 12.87 -4.34
C THR A 100 -18.11 12.45 -3.67
N LEU A 101 -17.00 12.52 -4.41
CA LEU A 101 -15.69 12.04 -3.96
C LEU A 101 -14.83 13.10 -3.27
N ALA A 102 -15.34 14.33 -3.06
CA ALA A 102 -14.58 15.43 -2.46
C ALA A 102 -13.91 15.07 -1.11
N GLY A 103 -14.61 14.33 -0.26
CA GLY A 103 -14.07 13.86 1.03
C GLY A 103 -13.04 12.72 0.93
N TYR A 104 -12.89 12.14 -0.26
CA TYR A 104 -11.95 11.06 -0.57
C TYR A 104 -10.83 11.52 -1.49
N ALA A 105 -10.72 12.82 -1.77
CA ALA A 105 -9.64 13.35 -2.58
C ALA A 105 -8.29 13.23 -1.86
N HIS A 106 -7.29 12.73 -2.57
CA HIS A 106 -5.91 12.65 -2.10
C HIS A 106 -5.09 13.80 -2.69
N ALA A 107 -4.59 14.67 -1.81
CA ALA A 107 -3.56 15.63 -2.16
C ALA A 107 -2.20 14.96 -1.97
N SER A 108 -1.52 14.67 -3.07
CA SER A 108 -0.19 14.04 -3.05
C SER A 108 0.76 14.86 -2.19
N GLN A 109 1.49 14.17 -1.32
CA GLN A 109 2.56 14.74 -0.50
C GLN A 109 3.91 14.68 -1.21
N VAL A 110 3.94 14.21 -2.45
CA VAL A 110 5.16 14.07 -3.26
C VAL A 110 5.19 15.20 -4.28
N ASP A 111 6.32 15.91 -4.33
CA ASP A 111 6.55 16.96 -5.30
C ASP A 111 6.73 16.40 -6.72
N LYS A 112 6.81 17.29 -7.71
CA LYS A 112 6.97 16.93 -9.13
C LYS A 112 8.28 16.20 -9.47
N ASP A 113 9.23 16.15 -8.54
CA ASP A 113 10.53 15.48 -8.70
C ASP A 113 10.57 14.14 -7.94
N GLY A 114 9.45 13.73 -7.33
CA GLY A 114 9.33 12.48 -6.58
C GLY A 114 9.83 12.57 -5.13
N TYR A 115 9.86 13.77 -4.52
CA TYR A 115 10.32 13.95 -3.14
C TYR A 115 9.17 14.34 -2.19
N LEU A 116 9.15 13.78 -0.99
CA LEU A 116 8.12 14.11 0.01
C LEU A 116 8.26 15.57 0.47
N GLU A 117 7.15 16.31 0.43
CA GLU A 117 7.01 17.67 0.95
C GLU A 117 6.77 17.64 2.47
N ASP A 118 7.76 17.17 3.25
CA ASP A 118 7.75 17.19 4.73
C ASP A 118 9.05 17.83 5.27
N PRO A 119 8.98 18.91 6.06
CA PRO A 119 10.18 19.59 6.56
C PRO A 119 11.05 18.75 7.51
N ALA A 120 10.52 17.64 8.05
CA ALA A 120 11.30 16.70 8.86
C ALA A 120 12.10 15.69 8.00
N ILE A 121 11.86 15.63 6.69
CA ILE A 121 12.56 14.76 5.76
C ILE A 121 13.62 15.58 5.02
N LYS A 122 14.89 15.24 5.21
CA LYS A 122 16.00 15.89 4.52
C LYS A 122 16.09 15.33 3.10
N ARG A 123 15.75 16.15 2.10
CA ARG A 123 16.03 15.85 0.69
C ARG A 123 17.55 15.85 0.46
N GLN A 124 18.12 14.66 0.24
CA GLN A 124 19.55 14.45 0.04
C GLN A 124 19.80 13.52 -1.15
N PRO A 125 19.52 13.97 -2.38
CA PRO A 125 19.57 13.13 -3.58
C PRO A 125 20.97 12.55 -3.83
N ILE A 126 21.03 11.26 -4.15
CA ILE A 126 22.22 10.55 -4.58
C ILE A 126 21.92 9.97 -5.97
N ALA A 127 22.32 10.69 -7.02
CA ALA A 127 22.00 10.34 -8.41
C ALA A 127 22.39 8.91 -8.80
N ALA A 128 23.44 8.34 -8.18
CA ALA A 128 23.88 6.98 -8.44
C ALA A 128 22.82 5.92 -8.05
N LEU A 129 21.88 6.23 -7.15
CA LEU A 129 20.83 5.31 -6.69
C LEU A 129 19.64 5.21 -7.65
N GLU A 130 19.41 6.20 -8.50
CA GLU A 130 18.26 6.24 -9.39
C GLU A 130 18.51 5.36 -10.62
N LYS A 131 17.77 4.25 -10.74
CA LYS A 131 18.01 3.19 -11.74
C LYS A 131 16.92 3.07 -12.82
N GLY A 132 16.11 4.10 -12.97
CA GLY A 132 15.01 4.15 -13.93
C GLY A 132 13.64 4.22 -13.24
N PRO A 133 12.56 4.39 -14.02
CA PRO A 133 11.23 4.66 -13.50
C PRO A 133 10.66 3.48 -12.68
N ILE A 134 9.76 3.82 -11.76
CA ILE A 134 8.87 2.91 -11.04
C ILE A 134 7.43 3.24 -11.45
N ASP A 135 6.69 2.24 -11.92
CA ASP A 135 5.33 2.44 -12.45
C ASP A 135 4.26 2.33 -11.37
N ALA A 136 4.56 1.65 -10.26
CA ALA A 136 3.67 1.48 -9.12
C ALA A 136 4.44 1.22 -7.82
N HIS A 137 3.88 1.66 -6.70
CA HIS A 137 4.43 1.41 -5.37
C HIS A 137 3.56 0.37 -4.68
N HIS A 138 4.01 -0.89 -4.67
CA HIS A 138 3.24 -2.02 -4.13
C HIS A 138 3.70 -2.46 -2.74
N GLY A 139 4.86 -2.01 -2.27
CA GLY A 139 5.31 -2.32 -0.92
C GLY A 139 6.43 -1.42 -0.42
N ILE A 140 6.65 -1.50 0.88
CA ILE A 140 7.77 -0.88 1.58
C ILE A 140 8.66 -2.01 2.09
N VAL A 141 9.96 -1.95 1.84
CA VAL A 141 10.91 -2.96 2.31
C VAL A 141 11.84 -2.32 3.33
N MET A 142 11.85 -2.87 4.54
CA MET A 142 12.65 -2.43 5.68
C MET A 142 14.00 -3.13 5.70
N HIS A 143 15.08 -2.35 5.90
CA HIS A 143 16.47 -2.78 5.90
C HIS A 143 17.22 -2.22 7.10
N ARG A 144 18.33 -2.88 7.48
CA ARG A 144 19.38 -2.28 8.32
C ARG A 144 20.66 -2.13 7.49
N THR A 145 21.40 -1.05 7.76
CA THR A 145 22.56 -0.65 6.94
C THR A 145 23.81 -1.51 7.13
N GLU A 146 23.86 -2.38 8.15
CA GLU A 146 25.11 -2.99 8.65
C GLU A 146 26.21 -1.94 8.95
N SER A 147 25.81 -0.78 9.46
CA SER A 147 26.72 0.34 9.73
C SER A 147 26.37 1.03 11.05
N ALA A 148 27.36 1.70 11.62
CA ALA A 148 27.22 2.44 12.87
C ALA A 148 26.73 3.89 12.69
N THR A 149 26.78 4.44 11.46
CA THR A 149 26.44 5.86 11.22
C THR A 149 25.74 6.07 9.88
N ALA A 150 24.84 7.05 9.81
CA ALA A 150 24.23 7.44 8.53
C ALA A 150 25.27 7.89 7.50
N LYS A 151 26.32 8.61 7.93
CA LYS A 151 27.40 9.04 7.02
C LYS A 151 28.02 7.87 6.26
N SER A 152 28.33 6.78 6.96
CA SER A 152 28.92 5.59 6.33
C SER A 152 27.95 4.93 5.35
N ALA A 153 26.65 4.86 5.68
CA ALA A 153 25.65 4.32 4.76
C ALA A 153 25.48 5.21 3.50
N LEU A 154 25.38 6.53 3.69
CA LEU A 154 25.30 7.52 2.60
C LEU A 154 26.53 7.50 1.69
N ASP A 155 27.72 7.28 2.25
CA ASP A 155 28.95 7.15 1.46
C ASP A 155 28.94 5.84 0.64
N ALA A 156 28.41 4.74 1.19
CA ALA A 156 28.25 3.48 0.46
C ALA A 156 27.23 3.59 -0.68
N PHE A 157 26.14 4.32 -0.48
CA PHE A 157 25.10 4.57 -1.49
C PHE A 157 25.62 5.21 -2.77
N LYS A 158 26.75 5.94 -2.69
CA LYS A 158 27.41 6.53 -3.87
C LYS A 158 27.93 5.49 -4.86
N SER A 159 28.07 4.22 -4.45
CA SER A 159 28.39 3.10 -5.35
C SER A 159 27.21 2.70 -6.25
N GLY A 160 26.00 3.18 -5.95
CA GLY A 160 24.80 2.96 -6.76
C GLY A 160 23.90 1.82 -6.31
N THR A 161 24.14 1.26 -5.12
CA THR A 161 23.23 0.32 -4.42
C THR A 161 22.81 0.96 -3.11
N GLY A 162 21.52 0.92 -2.78
CA GLY A 162 20.96 1.59 -1.62
C GLY A 162 19.45 1.83 -1.76
N THR A 163 18.88 2.54 -0.81
CA THR A 163 17.42 2.72 -0.65
C THR A 163 16.94 4.12 -1.00
N HIS A 164 15.62 4.30 -1.00
CA HIS A 164 14.98 5.60 -1.21
C HIS A 164 15.11 6.47 0.04
N PHE A 165 15.10 5.86 1.23
CA PHE A 165 15.27 6.54 2.50
C PHE A 165 16.35 5.90 3.37
N LEU A 166 16.98 6.73 4.20
CA LEU A 166 17.86 6.35 5.29
C LEU A 166 17.41 7.03 6.59
N ILE A 167 17.34 6.29 7.69
CA ILE A 167 17.01 6.80 9.03
C ILE A 167 18.20 6.64 9.97
N ASP A 168 18.76 7.75 10.43
CA ASP A 168 19.88 7.75 11.38
C ASP A 168 19.45 7.35 12.80
N LYS A 169 20.40 7.10 13.70
CA LYS A 169 20.15 6.71 15.09
C LYS A 169 19.35 7.74 15.89
N ASP A 170 19.45 9.01 15.52
CA ASP A 170 18.71 10.13 16.13
C ASP A 170 17.31 10.35 15.52
N GLY A 171 16.89 9.48 14.59
CA GLY A 171 15.62 9.60 13.88
C GLY A 171 15.64 10.54 12.67
N THR A 172 16.78 11.17 12.34
CA THR A 172 16.87 11.97 11.11
C THR A 172 16.54 11.12 9.89
N ILE A 173 15.53 11.54 9.13
CA ILE A 173 15.13 10.91 7.87
C ILE A 173 15.83 11.64 6.70
N HIS A 174 16.54 10.89 5.87
CA HIS A 174 17.10 11.34 4.61
C HIS A 174 16.34 10.66 3.47
N GLN A 175 15.82 11.44 2.52
CA GLN A 175 15.36 10.91 1.23
C GLN A 175 16.50 11.01 0.23
N THR A 176 17.00 9.85 -0.20
CA THR A 176 18.22 9.69 -1.00
C THR A 176 17.99 9.45 -2.48
N ALA A 177 16.76 9.10 -2.87
CA ALA A 177 16.35 8.96 -4.27
C ALA A 177 14.91 9.44 -4.46
N SER A 178 14.58 9.85 -5.68
CA SER A 178 13.21 10.12 -6.10
C SER A 178 12.34 8.87 -5.91
N LEU A 179 11.13 9.04 -5.41
CA LEU A 179 10.11 8.01 -5.38
C LEU A 179 9.61 7.63 -6.77
N ASP A 180 9.92 8.41 -7.81
CA ASP A 180 9.63 8.08 -9.20
C ASP A 180 10.77 7.29 -9.86
N GLN A 181 11.79 6.92 -9.10
CA GLN A 181 12.93 6.13 -9.56
C GLN A 181 13.13 4.90 -8.67
N LYS A 182 13.23 3.73 -9.28
CA LYS A 182 13.64 2.54 -8.55
C LYS A 182 15.08 2.65 -8.05
N THR A 183 15.34 2.06 -6.90
CA THR A 183 16.69 1.82 -6.39
C THR A 183 16.99 0.33 -6.35
N TYR A 184 18.28 -0.04 -6.30
CA TYR A 184 18.67 -1.43 -6.08
C TYR A 184 18.80 -1.70 -4.58
N HIS A 185 17.74 -2.22 -3.96
CA HIS A 185 17.71 -2.51 -2.52
C HIS A 185 17.22 -3.91 -2.14
N VAL A 186 16.37 -4.56 -2.95
CA VAL A 186 15.81 -5.90 -2.65
C VAL A 186 16.71 -7.02 -3.13
N GLY A 187 17.16 -6.94 -4.39
CA GLY A 187 17.85 -8.06 -5.04
C GLY A 187 16.91 -9.20 -5.44
N LYS A 188 17.35 -10.45 -5.29
CA LYS A 188 16.59 -11.64 -5.72
C LYS A 188 15.54 -11.99 -4.67
N VAL A 189 14.26 -11.94 -5.05
CA VAL A 189 13.16 -12.35 -4.16
C VAL A 189 13.05 -13.87 -4.05
N LYS A 190 12.51 -14.33 -2.92
CA LYS A 190 12.08 -15.71 -2.67
C LYS A 190 10.71 -15.97 -3.29
N GLY A 191 10.33 -17.25 -3.37
CA GLY A 191 9.01 -17.67 -3.84
C GLY A 191 7.93 -17.35 -2.81
N ARG A 192 7.04 -16.38 -3.08
CA ARG A 192 6.05 -15.93 -2.09
C ARG A 192 5.18 -17.06 -1.57
N CYS A 193 4.62 -17.87 -2.48
CA CYS A 193 3.73 -18.96 -2.08
C CYS A 193 4.42 -20.03 -1.23
N VAL A 194 5.74 -20.21 -1.39
CA VAL A 194 6.52 -21.18 -0.61
C VAL A 194 6.69 -20.65 0.80
N GLU A 195 7.10 -19.38 0.93
CA GLU A 195 7.29 -18.74 2.24
C GLU A 195 5.97 -18.60 3.02
N GLU A 196 4.84 -18.38 2.32
CA GLU A 196 3.51 -18.27 2.92
C GLU A 196 2.77 -19.61 3.06
N GLY A 197 3.27 -20.70 2.47
CA GLY A 197 2.61 -22.01 2.48
C GLY A 197 1.31 -22.07 1.67
N THR A 198 1.20 -21.26 0.62
CA THR A 198 -0.01 -21.05 -0.18
C THR A 198 0.11 -21.55 -1.63
N CYS A 199 1.17 -22.27 -1.97
CA CYS A 199 1.39 -22.74 -3.34
C CYS A 199 0.26 -23.64 -3.85
N SER A 200 -0.12 -23.44 -5.11
CA SER A 200 -0.92 -24.44 -5.84
C SER A 200 -0.09 -25.72 -6.05
N ALA A 201 -0.76 -26.84 -6.34
CA ALA A 201 -0.06 -28.10 -6.61
C ALA A 201 0.91 -28.01 -7.79
N GLN A 202 0.54 -27.28 -8.84
CA GLN A 202 1.40 -27.05 -10.00
C GLN A 202 2.64 -26.23 -9.62
N GLU A 203 2.43 -25.19 -8.80
CA GLU A 203 3.48 -24.29 -8.39
C GLU A 203 4.48 -24.99 -7.46
N GLN A 204 3.96 -25.76 -6.49
CA GLN A 204 4.79 -26.57 -5.60
C GLN A 204 5.67 -27.55 -6.39
N ALA A 205 5.10 -28.24 -7.39
CA ALA A 205 5.86 -29.18 -8.22
C ALA A 205 7.00 -28.49 -9.00
N TRP A 206 6.82 -27.22 -9.42
CA TRP A 206 7.88 -26.44 -10.05
C TRP A 206 9.01 -26.13 -9.06
N PHE A 207 8.68 -25.70 -7.84
CA PHE A 207 9.66 -25.42 -6.79
C PHE A 207 10.43 -26.67 -6.36
N ASP A 208 9.74 -27.80 -6.18
CA ASP A 208 10.36 -29.08 -5.80
C ASP A 208 11.35 -29.56 -6.87
N LYS A 209 10.99 -29.41 -8.15
CA LYS A 209 11.87 -29.74 -9.27
C LYS A 209 13.06 -28.78 -9.38
N THR A 210 12.84 -27.49 -9.13
CA THR A 210 13.86 -26.45 -9.26
C THR A 210 14.89 -26.53 -8.14
N GLY A 211 14.46 -26.88 -6.92
CA GLY A 211 15.30 -26.90 -5.73
C GLY A 211 15.88 -25.53 -5.41
N TRP A 212 17.03 -25.51 -4.72
CA TRP A 212 17.70 -24.26 -4.38
C TRP A 212 18.36 -23.64 -5.62
N ASN A 213 17.66 -22.68 -6.24
CA ASN A 213 18.21 -21.85 -7.32
C ASN A 213 17.63 -20.42 -7.23
N PRO A 214 18.26 -19.53 -6.43
CA PRO A 214 17.76 -18.17 -6.20
C PRO A 214 17.53 -17.34 -7.46
N LYS A 215 18.32 -17.59 -8.52
CA LYS A 215 18.12 -16.88 -9.79
C LYS A 215 16.87 -17.38 -10.52
N ALA A 216 16.72 -18.70 -10.67
CA ALA A 216 15.55 -19.26 -11.34
C ALA A 216 14.26 -18.93 -10.57
N ILE A 217 14.29 -19.00 -9.23
CA ILE A 217 13.17 -18.61 -8.37
C ILE A 217 12.82 -17.14 -8.58
N HIS A 218 13.81 -16.24 -8.52
CA HIS A 218 13.57 -14.82 -8.75
C HIS A 218 12.99 -14.53 -10.13
N ASP A 219 13.55 -15.13 -11.19
CA ASP A 219 13.09 -14.91 -12.56
C ASP A 219 11.64 -15.44 -12.74
N HIS A 220 11.30 -16.56 -12.09
CA HIS A 220 9.95 -17.12 -12.06
C HIS A 220 8.95 -16.24 -11.30
N GLU A 221 9.33 -15.73 -10.13
CA GLU A 221 8.51 -14.79 -9.36
C GLU A 221 8.30 -13.49 -10.12
N LYS A 222 9.36 -12.93 -10.73
CA LYS A 222 9.31 -11.66 -11.46
C LYS A 222 8.30 -11.65 -12.60
N ALA A 223 8.00 -12.80 -13.19
CA ALA A 223 6.99 -12.94 -14.24
C ALA A 223 5.54 -12.83 -13.73
N LYS A 224 5.32 -12.92 -12.41
CA LYS A 224 4.00 -12.83 -11.78
C LYS A 224 3.60 -11.38 -11.53
N ALA A 225 2.30 -11.14 -11.55
CA ALA A 225 1.73 -9.88 -11.09
C ALA A 225 1.84 -9.77 -9.56
N TYR A 226 1.95 -8.56 -9.03
CA TYR A 226 1.65 -8.32 -7.62
C TYR A 226 0.13 -8.49 -7.42
N PRO A 227 -0.36 -9.14 -6.35
CA PRO A 227 0.35 -9.60 -5.16
C PRO A 227 0.82 -11.07 -5.16
N ASP A 228 0.77 -11.80 -6.28
CA ASP A 228 1.15 -13.23 -6.33
C ASP A 228 2.65 -13.49 -6.10
N ARG A 229 3.44 -12.42 -6.07
CA ARG A 229 4.87 -12.38 -5.70
C ARG A 229 5.14 -11.33 -4.62
N PHE A 230 6.32 -11.40 -4.00
CA PHE A 230 6.82 -10.29 -3.17
C PHE A 230 7.14 -9.05 -4.03
N PRO A 231 7.16 -7.85 -3.42
CA PRO A 231 7.67 -6.66 -4.08
C PRO A 231 9.15 -6.81 -4.47
N THR A 232 9.54 -6.10 -5.51
CA THR A 232 10.89 -6.07 -6.06
C THR A 232 11.41 -4.64 -6.11
N ASN A 233 12.63 -4.43 -6.60
CA ASN A 233 13.12 -3.08 -6.88
C ASN A 233 12.19 -2.30 -7.82
N ASP A 234 11.51 -2.98 -8.75
CA ASP A 234 10.73 -2.34 -9.80
C ASP A 234 9.40 -1.75 -9.28
N ASP A 235 8.99 -2.06 -8.05
CA ASP A 235 7.68 -1.70 -7.49
C ASP A 235 7.65 -1.53 -5.96
N SER A 236 8.77 -1.16 -5.34
CA SER A 236 8.80 -0.90 -3.89
C SER A 236 9.71 0.22 -3.45
N VAL A 237 9.40 0.72 -2.25
CA VAL A 237 10.18 1.73 -1.55
C VAL A 237 11.07 1.06 -0.52
N GLY A 238 12.38 1.18 -0.67
CA GLY A 238 13.35 0.78 0.34
C GLY A 238 13.54 1.84 1.43
N ILE A 239 13.58 1.41 2.69
CA ILE A 239 13.96 2.22 3.85
C ILE A 239 15.09 1.51 4.61
N GLU A 240 16.27 2.11 4.64
CA GLU A 240 17.38 1.67 5.50
C GLU A 240 17.38 2.37 6.84
N VAL A 241 17.62 1.61 7.91
CA VAL A 241 17.72 2.10 9.29
C VAL A 241 19.13 1.83 9.81
N VAL A 242 19.83 2.85 10.29
CA VAL A 242 21.22 2.70 10.78
C VAL A 242 21.26 1.70 11.93
N GLY A 243 21.97 0.60 11.71
CA GLY A 243 22.07 -0.50 12.65
C GLY A 243 23.16 -1.49 12.26
N SER A 244 23.93 -1.95 13.24
CA SER A 244 25.01 -2.91 13.05
C SER A 244 24.54 -4.34 13.30
N TYR A 245 25.23 -5.30 12.67
CA TYR A 245 25.07 -6.72 12.94
C TYR A 245 26.20 -7.22 13.84
N ASN A 246 25.86 -7.93 14.91
CA ASN A 246 26.83 -8.59 15.76
C ASN A 246 26.98 -10.06 15.33
N ALA A 247 28.07 -10.36 14.63
CA ALA A 247 28.33 -11.71 14.12
C ALA A 247 28.50 -12.78 15.21
N LYS A 248 28.84 -12.41 16.45
CA LYS A 248 29.00 -13.35 17.57
C LYS A 248 27.65 -13.80 18.12
N THR A 249 26.76 -12.83 18.37
CA THR A 249 25.42 -13.09 18.92
C THR A 249 24.42 -13.41 17.81
N LYS A 250 24.76 -13.16 16.55
CA LYS A 250 23.90 -13.24 15.37
C LYS A 250 22.66 -12.35 15.48
N THR A 251 22.82 -11.18 16.08
CA THR A 251 21.72 -10.22 16.31
C THR A 251 22.02 -8.88 15.67
N TRP A 252 20.97 -8.20 15.26
CA TRP A 252 21.01 -6.80 14.85
C TRP A 252 20.79 -5.87 16.03
N ASP A 253 21.28 -4.64 15.92
CA ASP A 253 20.86 -3.56 16.82
C ASP A 253 19.33 -3.42 16.83
N ALA A 254 18.76 -3.32 18.02
CA ALA A 254 17.38 -2.85 18.17
C ALA A 254 17.28 -1.39 17.69
N PRO A 255 16.16 -0.99 17.05
CA PRO A 255 15.94 0.41 16.69
C PRO A 255 15.87 1.28 17.96
N THR A 256 16.38 2.50 17.88
CA THR A 256 16.17 3.52 18.93
C THR A 256 14.72 3.98 18.98
N ALA A 257 14.33 4.69 20.04
CA ALA A 257 12.98 5.25 20.13
C ALA A 257 12.74 6.29 19.02
N GLU A 258 13.77 7.09 18.70
CA GLU A 258 13.74 8.11 17.66
C GLU A 258 13.64 7.48 16.25
N GLN A 259 14.38 6.38 16.02
CA GLN A 259 14.24 5.58 14.80
C GLN A 259 12.83 5.02 14.69
N THR A 260 12.29 4.43 15.76
CA THR A 260 10.92 3.86 15.77
C THR A 260 9.86 4.92 15.45
N ALA A 261 9.95 6.10 16.06
CA ALA A 261 9.04 7.21 15.77
C ALA A 261 9.13 7.65 14.30
N SER A 262 10.35 7.72 13.76
CA SER A 262 10.62 8.16 12.40
C SER A 262 10.19 7.13 11.35
N ILE A 263 10.39 5.84 11.63
CA ILE A 263 9.89 4.72 10.83
C ILE A 263 8.37 4.81 10.75
N ASN A 264 7.67 4.91 11.88
CA ASN A 264 6.21 4.97 11.90
C ASN A 264 5.67 6.20 11.17
N LYS A 265 6.32 7.36 11.34
CA LYS A 265 5.96 8.58 10.61
C LYS A 265 6.11 8.38 9.09
N LEU A 266 7.27 7.89 8.64
CA LEU A 266 7.58 7.73 7.22
C LEU A 266 6.70 6.65 6.57
N VAL A 267 6.58 5.49 7.21
CA VAL A 267 5.73 4.38 6.73
C VAL A 267 4.28 4.85 6.64
N GLY A 268 3.75 5.56 7.64
CA GLY A 268 2.40 6.10 7.59
C GLY A 268 2.18 7.12 6.46
N ALA A 269 3.18 7.97 6.18
CA ALA A 269 3.11 8.90 5.04
C ALA A 269 3.09 8.15 3.71
N LEU A 270 3.96 7.16 3.52
CA LEU A 270 4.01 6.35 2.30
C LEU A 270 2.76 5.49 2.13
N GLN A 271 2.23 4.92 3.22
CA GLN A 271 0.97 4.18 3.22
C GLN A 271 -0.19 5.05 2.76
N LYS A 272 -0.28 6.29 3.27
CA LYS A 272 -1.30 7.24 2.82
C LYS A 272 -1.10 7.66 1.37
N GLU A 273 0.13 7.93 0.94
CA GLU A 273 0.44 8.38 -0.41
C GLU A 273 0.10 7.33 -1.48
N TYR A 274 0.36 6.06 -1.18
CA TYR A 274 0.29 4.98 -2.16
C TYR A 274 -0.82 3.94 -1.88
N GLY A 275 -1.65 4.15 -0.86
CA GLY A 275 -2.73 3.23 -0.50
C GLY A 275 -2.25 1.90 0.07
N LEU A 276 -1.08 1.90 0.70
CA LEU A 276 -0.50 0.73 1.34
C LEU A 276 -1.05 0.57 2.76
N ASN A 277 -0.95 -0.64 3.31
CA ASN A 277 -1.27 -0.94 4.69
C ASN A 277 -0.18 -1.83 5.32
N ASP A 278 -0.39 -2.29 6.54
CA ASP A 278 0.64 -3.03 7.30
C ASP A 278 1.09 -4.32 6.62
N LYS A 279 0.25 -4.95 5.81
CA LYS A 279 0.60 -6.18 5.06
C LYS A 279 1.58 -5.92 3.91
N ASP A 280 1.67 -4.65 3.48
CA ASP A 280 2.52 -4.21 2.38
C ASP A 280 3.88 -3.69 2.88
N VAL A 281 4.17 -3.85 4.19
CA VAL A 281 5.47 -3.55 4.80
C VAL A 281 6.24 -4.84 5.07
N TYR A 282 7.33 -5.02 4.34
CA TYR A 282 8.10 -6.26 4.28
C TYR A 282 9.44 -6.16 4.99
N LYS A 283 9.85 -7.27 5.58
CA LYS A 283 11.19 -7.45 6.15
C LYS A 283 12.11 -7.99 5.05
N HIS A 284 13.27 -7.38 4.84
CA HIS A 284 14.15 -7.76 3.73
C HIS A 284 14.56 -9.25 3.75
N ASP A 285 14.86 -9.78 4.93
CA ASP A 285 15.23 -11.18 5.15
C ASP A 285 14.07 -12.17 4.99
N ALA A 286 12.83 -11.71 5.15
CA ALA A 286 11.65 -12.53 4.88
C ALA A 286 11.43 -12.71 3.37
N ILE A 287 11.66 -11.67 2.57
CA ILE A 287 11.35 -11.68 1.12
C ILE A 287 12.55 -11.98 0.22
N SER A 288 13.78 -11.88 0.73
CA SER A 288 15.02 -12.10 -0.02
C SER A 288 16.06 -12.90 0.77
N TYR A 289 17.15 -13.29 0.11
CA TYR A 289 18.24 -14.10 0.64
C TYR A 289 19.26 -13.23 1.39
N LYS A 290 18.83 -12.74 2.55
CA LYS A 290 19.55 -11.76 3.36
C LYS A 290 19.85 -12.28 4.76
N THR A 291 20.71 -11.57 5.48
CA THR A 291 21.07 -11.95 6.84
C THR A 291 19.82 -11.94 7.71
N GLN A 292 19.54 -13.06 8.38
CA GLN A 292 18.34 -13.21 9.20
C GLN A 292 18.20 -12.03 10.19
N GLY A 293 16.99 -11.46 10.25
CA GLY A 293 16.66 -10.33 11.10
C GLY A 293 16.98 -8.94 10.53
N GLU A 294 17.52 -8.83 9.31
CA GLU A 294 17.92 -7.53 8.73
C GLU A 294 16.78 -6.52 8.74
N GLY A 295 15.59 -6.91 8.28
CA GLY A 295 14.40 -6.05 8.29
C GLY A 295 13.49 -6.26 9.50
N ALA A 296 13.80 -7.23 10.35
CA ALA A 296 12.92 -7.62 11.45
C ALA A 296 12.84 -6.56 12.55
N ASP A 297 11.64 -6.43 13.12
CA ASP A 297 11.32 -5.61 14.30
C ASP A 297 11.63 -4.11 14.13
N LEU A 298 11.78 -3.63 12.90
CA LEU A 298 11.94 -2.21 12.58
C LEU A 298 10.59 -1.49 12.54
N TYR A 299 9.62 -2.04 11.79
CA TYR A 299 8.26 -1.53 11.74
C TYR A 299 7.37 -2.41 12.63
N VAL A 300 6.74 -1.78 13.60
CA VAL A 300 5.70 -2.39 14.42
C VAL A 300 4.47 -1.52 14.23
N PRO A 301 3.41 -2.04 13.58
CA PRO A 301 2.15 -1.30 13.47
C PRO A 301 1.74 -0.79 14.84
N ALA A 302 1.28 0.45 14.92
CA ALA A 302 0.63 0.91 16.14
C ALA A 302 -0.46 -0.11 16.47
N ALA A 303 -0.39 -0.73 17.66
CA ALA A 303 -1.42 -1.67 18.12
C ALA A 303 -2.76 -0.99 17.86
N GLY A 304 -3.56 -1.57 16.96
CA GLY A 304 -4.64 -0.87 16.27
C GLY A 304 -5.35 0.07 17.22
N ASN A 305 -5.24 1.38 16.99
CA ASN A 305 -6.08 2.33 17.71
C ASN A 305 -7.51 1.81 17.52
N PRO A 306 -8.25 1.50 18.60
CA PRO A 306 -9.66 1.22 18.44
C PRO A 306 -10.25 2.41 17.69
N ALA A 307 -11.11 2.11 16.71
CA ALA A 307 -11.85 3.12 15.96
C ALA A 307 -12.25 4.23 16.91
N VAL A 308 -11.94 5.46 16.54
CA VAL A 308 -12.34 6.65 17.30
C VAL A 308 -13.86 6.65 17.27
N ASP A 309 -14.47 6.03 18.28
CA ASP A 309 -15.91 5.98 18.46
C ASP A 309 -16.31 7.43 18.69
N GLY A 310 -16.93 8.02 17.66
CA GLY A 310 -17.50 9.37 17.67
C GLY A 310 -18.73 9.45 18.57
N GLY A 311 -18.60 8.99 19.82
CA GLY A 311 -19.61 9.07 20.85
C GLY A 311 -19.88 10.52 21.21
N VAL A 312 -20.81 11.13 20.49
CA VAL A 312 -21.53 12.32 20.92
C VAL A 312 -22.13 12.01 22.29
N GLN A 313 -21.55 12.56 23.35
CA GLN A 313 -22.17 12.60 24.65
C GLN A 313 -23.44 13.46 24.54
N SER A 314 -24.59 12.80 24.50
CA SER A 314 -25.86 13.48 24.71
C SER A 314 -25.96 13.87 26.19
N ALA A 315 -25.91 15.17 26.45
CA ALA A 315 -26.24 15.71 27.76
C ALA A 315 -27.74 15.53 28.00
N ALA A 316 -28.11 14.69 28.96
CA ALA A 316 -29.47 14.61 29.46
C ALA A 316 -29.79 15.86 30.33
N PRO A 317 -30.99 16.43 30.22
CA PRO A 317 -31.37 17.60 31.00
C PRO A 317 -31.66 17.21 32.45
N ARG A 318 -31.12 18.01 33.39
CA ARG A 318 -31.45 17.89 34.81
C ARG A 318 -32.93 18.24 35.03
N ARG A 319 -33.64 17.38 35.75
CA ARG A 319 -34.83 17.72 36.53
C ARG A 319 -34.51 17.50 38.00
#